data_AF-A0A9C9X0E4-F1
#
_entry.id   AF-A0A9C9X0E4-F1
#
_cell.length_a   1.000
_cell.length_b   1.000
_cell.length_c   1.000
_cell.angle_alpha   90.00
_cell.angle_beta   90.00
_cell.angle_gamma   90.00
#
_symmetry.space_group_name_H-M   'P 1'
#
loop_
_entity.id
_entity.type
_entity.pdbx_description
1 polymer ?
#
loop_
_entity_poly.entity_id
_entity_poly.type
_entity_poly.pdbx_seq_one_letter_code
_entity_poly.pdbx_strand_id
1 'polypeptide(L)'
;MLIYLDHAFNDRKFAGKMRSLKDLYEAIIVGAVERVRPKMMTVTAIMAGLLPILWGHGTGSQVMKRIAAPMVGGMVTSTVLTLVVIPAIYFLWKQHEVKRLAKELADGEAEN
;
A
#
# COMPACT_ATOMS: atom_id res chain seq x y z
N MET A 1 -4.97 0.73 -5.16
CA MET A 1 -4.36 0.92 -3.83
C MET A 1 -4.95 2.19 -3.25
N LEU A 2 -4.85 3.28 -4.00
CA LEU A 2 -5.44 4.57 -3.72
C LEU A 2 -6.91 4.53 -3.30
N ILE A 3 -7.80 3.83 -4.03
CA ILE A 3 -9.23 3.72 -3.66
C ILE A 3 -9.46 3.26 -2.22
N TYR A 4 -8.66 2.32 -1.71
CA TYR A 4 -8.80 1.80 -0.34
C TYR A 4 -8.28 2.81 0.70
N LEU A 5 -7.20 3.51 0.35
CA LEU A 5 -6.67 4.61 1.17
C LEU A 5 -7.66 5.79 1.20
N ASP A 6 -8.27 6.11 0.06
CA ASP A 6 -9.29 7.15 -0.07
C ASP A 6 -10.56 6.77 0.67
N HIS A 7 -11.00 5.51 0.61
CA HIS A 7 -12.15 5.04 1.38
C HIS A 7 -11.89 5.18 2.88
N ALA A 8 -10.77 4.65 3.38
CA ALA A 8 -10.40 4.75 4.80
C ALA A 8 -10.19 6.19 5.28
N PHE A 9 -9.65 7.07 4.42
CA PHE A 9 -9.50 8.50 4.69
C PHE A 9 -10.86 9.21 4.75
N ASN A 10 -11.71 8.99 3.75
CA ASN A 10 -13.02 9.62 3.65
C ASN A 10 -13.95 9.17 4.79
N ASP A 11 -13.96 7.89 5.14
CA ASP A 11 -14.74 7.35 6.25
C ASP A 11 -14.40 8.08 7.57
N ARG A 12 -13.11 8.32 7.83
CA ARG A 12 -12.66 9.05 9.02
C ARG A 12 -12.91 10.55 8.93
N LYS A 13 -12.83 11.14 7.74
CA LYS A 13 -13.15 12.55 7.50
C LYS A 13 -14.63 12.83 7.75
N PHE A 14 -15.54 12.03 7.18
CA PHE A 14 -16.99 12.16 7.38
C PHE A 14 -17.40 11.90 8.83
N ALA A 15 -16.68 11.03 9.55
CA ALA A 15 -16.89 10.80 10.98
C ALA A 15 -16.34 11.94 11.88
N GLY A 16 -15.70 12.98 11.34
CA GLY A 16 -15.10 14.07 12.13
C GLY A 16 -13.90 13.64 12.98
N LYS A 17 -13.30 12.48 12.67
CA LYS A 17 -12.18 11.87 13.42
C LYS A 17 -10.80 12.21 12.81
N MET A 18 -10.76 13.02 11.75
CA MET A 18 -9.53 13.40 11.07
C MET A 18 -8.96 14.70 11.65
N ARG A 19 -8.43 14.65 12.87
CA ARG A 19 -8.02 15.83 13.64
C ARG A 19 -6.51 16.01 13.70
N SER A 20 -5.76 14.95 13.43
CA SER A 20 -4.30 14.94 13.57
C SER A 20 -3.63 14.08 12.49
N LEU A 21 -2.30 14.25 12.36
CA LEU A 21 -1.49 13.38 11.50
C LEU A 21 -1.48 11.92 11.97
N LYS A 22 -1.72 11.67 13.27
CA LYS A 22 -1.85 10.32 13.81
C LYS A 22 -3.10 9.64 13.25
N ASP A 23 -4.21 10.37 13.15
CA ASP A 23 -5.46 9.85 12.60
C ASP A 23 -5.31 9.52 11.12
N LEU A 24 -4.53 10.31 10.37
CA LEU A 24 -4.19 10.04 8.98
C LEU A 24 -3.37 8.76 8.84
N TYR A 25 -2.36 8.59 9.69
CA TYR A 25 -1.50 7.40 9.68
C TYR A 25 -2.31 6.13 9.93
N GLU A 26 -3.17 6.14 10.94
CA GLU A 26 -4.07 5.03 11.24
C GLU A 26 -5.05 4.74 10.10
N ALA A 27 -5.61 5.76 9.44
CA ALA A 27 -6.49 5.59 8.27
C ALA A 27 -5.75 4.84 7.13
N ILE A 28 -4.51 5.25 6.87
CA ILE A 28 -3.66 4.63 5.85
C ILE A 28 -3.32 3.19 6.21
N ILE A 29 -3.05 2.88 7.49
CA ILE A 29 -2.82 1.49 7.92
C ILE A 29 -4.04 0.63 7.62
N VAL A 30 -5.23 1.08 8.03
CA VAL A 30 -6.47 0.32 7.82
C VAL A 30 -6.68 0.04 6.33
N GLY A 31 -6.64 1.07 5.48
CA GLY A 31 -6.81 0.91 4.03
C GLY A 31 -5.67 0.12 3.35
N ALA A 32 -4.44 0.18 3.88
CA ALA A 32 -3.31 -0.59 3.35
C ALA A 32 -3.46 -2.08 3.65
N VAL A 33 -3.83 -2.46 4.88
CA VAL A 33 -3.93 -3.87 5.31
C VAL A 33 -4.96 -4.64 4.48
N GLU A 34 -6.09 -4.01 4.12
CA GLU A 34 -7.10 -4.61 3.26
C GLU A 34 -6.56 -5.09 1.91
N ARG A 35 -5.52 -4.42 1.39
CA ARG A 35 -4.84 -4.82 0.15
C ARG A 35 -3.60 -5.66 0.36
N VAL A 36 -2.90 -5.52 1.49
CA VAL A 36 -1.72 -6.34 1.80
C VAL A 36 -2.09 -7.81 1.79
N ARG A 37 -3.21 -8.21 2.42
CA ARG A 37 -3.59 -9.63 2.51
C ARG A 37 -3.81 -10.28 1.13
N PRO A 38 -4.66 -9.73 0.22
CA PRO A 38 -4.79 -10.26 -1.14
C PRO A 38 -3.51 -10.16 -1.97
N LYS A 39 -2.71 -9.10 -1.82
CA LYS A 39 -1.49 -8.92 -2.62
C LYS A 39 -0.38 -9.90 -2.21
N MET A 40 -0.26 -10.18 -0.92
CA MET A 40 0.66 -11.21 -0.43
C MET A 40 0.22 -12.61 -0.87
N MET A 41 -1.07 -12.90 -0.90
CA MET A 41 -1.59 -14.19 -1.40
C MET A 41 -1.09 -14.49 -2.82
N THR A 42 -1.21 -13.53 -3.73
CA THR A 42 -0.81 -13.73 -5.14
C THR A 42 0.71 -13.81 -5.29
N VAL A 43 1.45 -12.95 -4.61
CA VAL A 43 2.92 -12.95 -4.65
C VAL A 43 3.46 -14.28 -4.14
N THR A 44 2.95 -14.77 -3.00
CA THR A 44 3.35 -16.06 -2.43
C THR A 44 3.00 -17.21 -3.36
N ALA A 45 1.81 -17.23 -3.95
CA ALA A 45 1.40 -18.29 -4.89
C ALA A 45 2.30 -18.35 -6.12
N ILE A 46 2.61 -17.20 -6.73
CA ILE A 46 3.46 -17.16 -7.93
C ILE A 46 4.90 -17.51 -7.57
N MET A 47 5.42 -16.98 -6.45
CA MET A 47 6.77 -17.35 -5.98
C MET A 47 6.87 -18.85 -5.72
N ALA A 48 5.87 -19.47 -5.08
CA ALA A 48 5.84 -20.91 -4.83
C ALA A 48 5.84 -21.73 -6.13
N GLY A 49 5.13 -21.27 -7.17
CA GLY A 49 5.10 -21.93 -8.49
C GLY A 49 6.37 -21.74 -9.31
N LEU A 50 7.03 -20.59 -9.21
CA LEU A 50 8.26 -20.28 -9.96
C LEU A 50 9.54 -20.75 -9.25
N LEU A 51 9.48 -20.96 -7.92
CA LEU A 51 10.59 -21.40 -7.09
C LEU A 51 11.32 -22.63 -7.65
N PRO A 52 10.62 -23.73 -8.01
CA PRO A 52 11.29 -24.95 -8.46
C PRO A 52 11.97 -24.77 -9.82
N ILE A 53 11.42 -23.90 -10.66
CA ILE A 53 11.97 -23.58 -11.98
C ILE A 53 13.33 -22.89 -11.85
N LEU A 54 13.50 -22.04 -10.83
CA LEU A 54 14.76 -21.35 -10.56
C LEU A 54 15.85 -22.29 -10.03
N TRP A 55 15.46 -23.29 -9.24
CA TRP A 55 16.37 -24.29 -8.66
C TRP A 55 16.64 -25.52 -9.54
N GLY A 56 15.83 -25.76 -10.57
CA GLY A 56 16.02 -26.88 -11.48
C GLY A 56 17.34 -26.80 -12.25
N HIS A 57 18.02 -27.95 -12.38
CA HIS A 57 19.22 -28.13 -13.21
C HIS A 57 18.93 -29.25 -14.22
N GLY A 58 19.06 -28.97 -15.50
CA GLY A 58 18.72 -29.91 -16.58
C GLY A 58 18.54 -29.22 -17.94
N THR A 59 18.39 -30.01 -18.99
CA THR A 59 18.09 -29.55 -20.36
C THR A 59 16.81 -28.72 -20.38
N GLY A 60 16.86 -27.52 -20.98
CA GLY A 60 15.72 -26.58 -21.01
C GLY A 60 15.59 -25.65 -19.78
N SER A 61 16.28 -25.94 -18.67
CA SER A 61 16.22 -25.09 -17.46
C SER A 61 16.75 -23.66 -17.70
N GLN A 62 17.78 -23.49 -18.53
CA GLN A 62 18.30 -22.16 -18.87
C GLN A 62 17.25 -21.27 -19.56
N VAL A 63 16.41 -21.84 -20.42
CA VAL A 63 15.35 -21.10 -21.10
C VAL A 63 14.26 -20.71 -20.10
N MET A 64 13.82 -21.65 -19.26
CA MET A 64 12.79 -21.38 -18.27
C MET A 64 13.23 -20.36 -17.21
N LYS A 65 14.50 -20.39 -16.77
CA LYS A 65 15.05 -19.40 -15.83
C LYS A 65 15.05 -17.98 -16.40
N ARG A 66 15.32 -17.81 -17.71
CA ARG A 66 15.29 -16.48 -18.36
C ARG A 66 13.88 -15.87 -18.40
N ILE A 67 12.85 -16.70 -18.34
CA ILE A 67 11.45 -16.24 -18.28
C ILE A 67 11.04 -15.98 -16.82
N ALA A 68 11.34 -16.92 -15.93
CA ALA A 68 10.91 -16.86 -14.53
C ALA A 68 11.66 -15.81 -13.69
N ALA A 69 12.95 -15.59 -13.94
CA ALA A 69 13.75 -14.68 -13.10
C ALA A 69 13.29 -13.21 -13.18
N PRO A 70 13.04 -12.62 -14.37
CA PRO A 70 12.47 -11.28 -14.46
C PRO A 70 11.08 -11.16 -13.84
N MET A 71 10.25 -12.21 -13.95
CA MET A 71 8.92 -12.22 -13.32
C MET A 71 8.99 -12.13 -11.80
N VAL A 72 9.88 -12.91 -11.17
CA VAL A 72 10.09 -12.86 -9.72
C VAL A 72 10.61 -11.49 -9.30
N GLY A 73 11.63 -10.97 -9.98
CA GLY A 73 12.18 -9.63 -9.69
C GLY A 73 11.14 -8.52 -9.85
N GLY A 74 10.33 -8.58 -10.90
CA GLY A 74 9.26 -7.62 -11.18
C GLY A 74 8.16 -7.66 -10.11
N MET A 75 7.73 -8.84 -9.68
CA MET A 75 6.73 -8.97 -8.62
C MET A 75 7.21 -8.46 -7.28
N VAL A 76 8.44 -8.78 -6.88
CA VAL A 76 9.03 -8.29 -5.62
C VAL A 76 9.10 -6.76 -5.66
N THR A 77 9.67 -6.19 -6.71
CA THR A 77 9.79 -4.74 -6.87
C THR A 77 8.42 -4.04 -6.89
N SER A 78 7.45 -4.58 -7.64
CA SER A 78 6.09 -4.04 -7.72
C SER A 78 5.35 -4.11 -6.37
N THR A 79 5.61 -5.17 -5.60
CA THR A 79 5.02 -5.35 -4.27
C THR A 79 5.54 -4.31 -3.30
N VAL A 80 6.86 -4.10 -3.25
CA VAL A 80 7.48 -3.04 -2.45
C VAL A 80 6.95 -1.66 -2.87
N LEU A 81 6.91 -1.38 -4.17
CA LEU A 81 6.38 -0.12 -4.69
C LEU A 81 4.92 0.10 -4.25
N THR A 82 4.09 -0.94 -4.32
CA THR A 82 2.66 -0.79 -4.00
C THR A 82 2.38 -0.73 -2.50
N LEU A 83 3.08 -1.52 -1.69
CA LEU A 83 2.77 -1.67 -0.26
C LEU A 83 3.53 -0.67 0.61
N VAL A 84 4.67 -0.16 0.15
CA VAL A 84 5.51 0.79 0.90
C VAL A 84 5.46 2.17 0.26
N VAL A 85 5.76 2.26 -1.04
CA VAL A 85 5.95 3.56 -1.70
C VAL A 85 4.61 4.29 -1.88
N ILE A 86 3.54 3.61 -2.33
CA ILE A 86 2.23 4.25 -2.52
C ILE A 86 1.66 4.82 -1.20
N PRO A 87 1.59 4.06 -0.08
CA PRO A 87 1.11 4.61 1.19
C PRO A 87 1.95 5.78 1.71
N ALA A 88 3.28 5.73 1.54
CA ALA A 88 4.17 6.80 1.95
C ALA A 88 3.92 8.09 1.14
N ILE A 89 3.80 7.98 -0.19
CA ILE A 89 3.47 9.12 -1.05
C ILE A 89 2.08 9.67 -0.69
N TYR A 90 1.11 8.79 -0.46
CA TYR A 90 -0.25 9.18 -0.07
C TYR A 90 -0.27 9.96 1.24
N PHE A 91 0.48 9.50 2.25
CA PHE A 91 0.63 10.21 3.53
C PHE A 91 1.19 11.62 3.33
N LEU A 92 2.30 11.75 2.60
CA LEU A 92 2.93 13.05 2.32
C LEU A 92 1.98 14.01 1.57
N TRP A 93 1.20 13.48 0.63
CA TRP A 93 0.24 14.28 -0.11
C TRP A 93 -0.93 14.76 0.77
N LYS A 94 -1.54 13.85 1.54
CA LYS A 94 -2.70 14.16 2.41
C LYS A 94 -2.35 14.93 3.68
N GLN A 95 -1.09 14.99 4.09
CA GLN A 95 -0.64 15.79 5.24
C GLN A 95 -1.09 17.25 5.16
N HIS A 96 -1.05 17.87 3.97
CA HIS A 96 -1.46 19.25 3.78
C HIS A 96 -2.97 19.45 4.00
N GLU A 97 -3.78 18.50 3.52
CA GLU A 97 -5.24 18.54 3.69
C GLU A 97 -5.63 18.37 5.17
N VAL A 98 -4.97 17.45 5.89
CA VAL A 98 -5.24 17.21 7.31
C VAL A 98 -4.81 18.39 8.18
N LYS A 99 -3.69 19.04 7.88
CA LYS A 99 -3.28 20.27 8.59
C LYS A 99 -4.30 21.39 8.41
N ARG A 100 -4.90 21.52 7.23
CA ARG A 100 -5.95 22.52 6.98
C ARG A 100 -7.22 22.20 7.77
N LEU A 101 -7.69 20.94 7.72
CA LEU A 101 -8.85 20.49 8.49
C LEU A 101 -8.67 20.66 9.99
N ALA A 102 -7.48 20.34 10.52
CA ALA A 102 -7.17 20.51 11.94
C ALA A 102 -7.20 21.99 12.36
N LYS A 103 -6.75 22.90 11.49
CA LYS A 103 -6.81 24.34 11.73
C LYS A 103 -8.25 24.86 11.72
N GLU A 104 -9.05 24.48 10.72
CA GLU A 104 -10.48 24.88 10.63
C GLU A 104 -11.28 24.43 11.87
N LEU A 105 -10.99 23.23 12.39
CA LEU A 105 -11.61 22.73 13.63
C LEU A 105 -11.17 23.55 14.87
N ALA A 106 -9.90 23.93 14.95
CA ALA A 106 -9.39 24.74 16.06
C ALA A 106 -9.95 26.17 16.04
N ASP A 107 -10.11 26.76 14.85
CA ASP A 107 -10.65 28.11 14.68
C ASP A 107 -12.17 28.13 14.99
N GLY A 108 -12.92 27.08 14.64
CA GLY A 108 -14.36 26.97 14.94
C GLY A 108 -14.71 26.64 16.40
N GLU A 109 -13.80 26.03 17.16
CA GLU A 109 -13.92 25.86 18.62
C GLU A 109 -13.61 27.16 19.38
N ALA A 110 -12.83 28.08 18.80
CA ALA A 110 -12.50 29.37 19.42
C ALA A 110 -13.60 30.44 19.25
N GLU A 111 -14.53 30.24 18.32
CA GLU A 111 -15.62 31.18 18.01
C GLU A 111 -16.95 30.84 18.73
N ASN A 112 -17.03 29.70 19.43
CA ASN A 112 -18.17 29.27 20.27
C ASN A 112 -17.82 29.34 21.76
#